data_AF-A0A8T5MTI5-F1
#
_entry.id   AF-A0A8T5MTI5-F1
#
_cell.length_a   1.000
_cell.length_b   1.000
_cell.length_c   1.000
_cell.angle_alpha   90.00
_cell.angle_beta   90.00
_cell.angle_gamma   90.00
#
_symmetry.space_group_name_H-M   'P 1'
#
loop_
_entity.id
_entity.type
_entity.pdbx_description
1 polymer ?
#
loop_
_entity_poly.entity_id
_entity_poly.type
_entity_poly.pdbx_seq_one_letter_code
_entity_poly.pdbx_strand_id
1 'polypeptide(L)'
;RLADIAFIHGHKDYFPSDEKTIVIGHEHPTLVLGDTIGARVKIPAFLHGKVDGKNMIVMPAFSPLAGGMEVNLACKEDFLSPMLRRVDVGKMVAYGVDPEAGILKFPELRKWRDVSLRL
;
A
#
# COMPACT_ATOMS: atom_id res chain seq x y z
N ARG A 1 -3.45 -5.08 19.78
CA ARG A 1 -2.38 -6.10 19.63
C ARG A 1 -3.05 -7.46 19.60
N LEU A 2 -2.62 -8.35 18.73
CA LEU A 2 -3.09 -9.74 18.70
C LEU A 2 -1.88 -10.62 18.36
N ALA A 3 -1.50 -11.51 19.26
CA ALA A 3 -0.25 -12.27 19.14
C ALA A 3 0.95 -11.34 18.84
N ASP A 4 1.71 -11.63 17.78
CA ASP A 4 2.91 -10.91 17.36
C ASP A 4 2.60 -9.80 16.32
N ILE A 5 1.40 -9.22 16.41
CA ILE A 5 0.85 -8.25 15.46
C ILE A 5 0.38 -6.97 16.16
N ALA A 6 0.94 -5.84 15.73
CA ALA A 6 0.50 -4.51 16.10
C ALA A 6 -0.45 -3.94 15.03
N PHE A 7 -1.66 -3.56 15.44
CA PHE A 7 -2.59 -2.80 14.61
C PHE A 7 -2.58 -1.35 15.08
N ILE A 8 -2.23 -0.43 14.19
CA ILE A 8 -2.19 1.00 14.46
C ILE A 8 -2.83 1.76 13.32
N HIS A 9 -3.36 2.96 13.57
CA HIS A 9 -3.96 3.73 12.48
C HIS A 9 -2.91 4.14 11.44
N GLY A 10 -1.76 4.67 11.87
CA GLY A 10 -0.68 5.13 10.98
C GLY A 10 -0.53 6.66 10.85
N HIS A 11 -1.32 7.45 11.59
CA HIS A 11 -1.27 8.92 11.59
C HIS A 11 -0.16 9.53 12.49
N LYS A 12 0.54 8.71 13.28
CA LYS A 12 1.64 9.13 14.15
C LYS A 12 2.93 8.46 13.69
N ASP A 13 4.05 9.15 13.88
CA ASP A 13 5.37 8.57 13.64
C ASP A 13 5.74 7.62 14.79
N TYR A 14 5.26 6.38 14.72
CA TYR A 14 5.40 5.40 15.77
C TYR A 14 5.57 4.00 15.20
N PHE A 15 6.77 3.43 15.38
CA PHE A 15 7.07 2.05 15.01
C PHE A 15 7.07 1.17 16.27
N PRO A 16 6.14 0.19 16.38
CA PRO A 16 6.13 -0.76 17.51
C PRO A 16 7.44 -1.54 17.61
N SER A 17 7.99 -1.67 18.82
CA SER A 17 9.30 -2.30 19.08
C SER A 17 9.25 -3.82 19.21
N ASP A 18 8.15 -4.38 19.69
CA ASP A 18 8.13 -5.76 20.17
C ASP A 18 7.54 -6.73 19.13
N GLU A 19 6.61 -6.25 18.30
CA GLU A 19 5.87 -7.06 17.35
C GLU A 19 6.64 -7.29 16.04
N LYS A 20 6.57 -8.49 15.50
CA LYS A 20 7.16 -8.85 14.20
C LYS A 20 6.36 -8.33 13.02
N THR A 21 5.07 -8.05 13.20
CA THR A 21 4.19 -7.56 12.13
C THR A 21 3.46 -6.29 12.55
N ILE A 22 3.51 -5.28 11.69
CA ILE A 22 2.83 -4.00 11.86
C ILE A 22 1.77 -3.90 10.76
N VAL A 23 0.52 -3.68 11.14
CA VAL A 23 -0.60 -3.45 10.22
C VAL A 23 -1.07 -2.01 10.42
N ILE A 24 -1.07 -1.23 9.33
CA ILE A 24 -1.51 0.16 9.32
C ILE A 24 -2.66 0.37 8.33
N GLY A 25 -3.56 1.31 8.65
CA GLY A 25 -4.58 1.80 7.71
C GLY A 25 -4.10 3.12 7.12
N HIS A 26 -4.80 4.21 7.45
CA HIS A 26 -4.54 5.63 7.17
C HIS A 26 -4.34 6.01 5.70
N GLU A 27 -3.42 5.35 5.00
CA GLU A 27 -3.09 5.62 3.61
C GLU A 27 -4.10 5.02 2.63
N HIS A 28 -4.64 3.85 2.95
CA HIS A 28 -5.62 3.14 2.13
C HIS A 28 -5.12 2.97 0.67
N PRO A 29 -4.11 2.12 0.41
CA PRO A 29 -3.49 2.03 -0.89
C PRO A 29 -4.46 1.61 -1.99
N THR A 30 -4.28 2.21 -3.16
CA THR A 30 -4.99 1.93 -4.40
C THR A 30 -3.96 1.85 -5.52
N LEU A 31 -4.05 0.82 -6.36
CA LEU A 31 -3.30 0.72 -7.60
C LEU A 31 -4.08 1.36 -8.74
N VAL A 32 -3.39 2.17 -9.54
CA VAL A 32 -3.90 2.66 -10.82
C VAL A 32 -3.37 1.76 -11.93
N LEU A 33 -4.29 1.19 -12.70
CA LEU A 33 -4.03 0.48 -13.95
C LEU A 33 -4.48 1.38 -15.10
N GLY A 34 -3.60 1.69 -16.05
CA GLY A 34 -3.98 2.51 -17.19
C GLY A 34 -3.23 2.17 -18.47
N ASP A 35 -3.77 2.67 -19.57
CA ASP A 35 -3.25 2.48 -20.92
C ASP A 35 -2.66 3.76 -21.52
N THR A 36 -2.08 3.65 -22.72
CA THR A 36 -1.45 4.77 -23.41
C THR A 36 -2.44 5.78 -24.01
N ILE A 37 -3.73 5.45 -24.09
CA ILE A 37 -4.78 6.34 -24.61
C ILE A 37 -5.53 7.09 -23.50
N GLY A 38 -5.18 6.83 -22.24
CA GLY A 38 -5.60 7.59 -21.06
C GLY A 38 -6.66 6.92 -20.20
N ALA A 39 -7.09 5.68 -20.51
CA ALA A 39 -8.01 4.94 -19.66
C ALA A 39 -7.34 4.60 -18.32
N ARG A 40 -8.09 4.69 -17.22
CA ARG A 40 -7.60 4.39 -15.87
C ARG A 40 -8.65 3.65 -15.06
N VAL A 41 -8.21 2.59 -14.38
CA VAL A 41 -8.99 1.84 -13.38
C VAL A 41 -8.24 1.86 -12.06
N LYS A 42 -8.99 1.97 -10.96
CA LYS A 42 -8.47 1.95 -9.60
C LYS A 42 -8.85 0.64 -8.93
N ILE A 43 -7.88 -0.02 -8.31
CA ILE A 43 -8.10 -1.24 -7.54
C ILE A 43 -7.55 -1.02 -6.12
N PRO A 44 -8.37 -1.16 -5.06
CA PRO A 44 -7.88 -1.15 -3.70
C PRO A 44 -6.77 -2.19 -3.52
N ALA A 45 -5.73 -1.87 -2.76
CA ALA A 45 -4.59 -2.75 -2.60
C ALA A 45 -4.09 -2.83 -1.16
N PHE A 46 -3.61 -4.01 -0.77
CA PHE A 46 -2.68 -4.12 0.34
C PHE A 46 -1.27 -3.80 -0.16
N LEU A 47 -0.46 -3.16 0.68
CA LEU A 47 0.99 -3.16 0.52
C LEU A 47 1.63 -4.04 1.57
N HIS A 48 2.61 -4.83 1.16
CA HIS A 48 3.39 -5.65 2.08
C HIS A 48 4.88 -5.54 1.79
N GLY A 49 5.68 -5.34 2.83
CA GLY A 49 7.13 -5.30 2.74
C GLY A 49 7.78 -5.43 4.10
N LYS A 50 9.11 -5.27 4.14
CA LYS A 50 9.88 -5.28 5.39
C LYS A 50 10.40 -3.90 5.75
N VAL A 51 10.28 -3.53 7.02
CA VAL A 51 10.82 -2.30 7.61
C VAL A 51 11.55 -2.67 8.89
N ASP A 52 12.84 -2.34 8.97
CA ASP A 52 13.70 -2.66 10.12
C ASP A 52 13.61 -4.13 10.57
N GLY A 53 13.55 -5.04 9.59
CA GLY A 53 13.46 -6.50 9.82
C GLY A 53 12.05 -7.03 10.14
N LYS A 54 11.06 -6.15 10.31
CA LYS A 54 9.65 -6.48 10.61
C LYS A 54 8.79 -6.49 9.37
N ASN A 55 7.72 -7.27 9.37
CA ASN A 55 6.71 -7.19 8.32
C ASN A 55 5.86 -5.94 8.53
N MET A 56 5.60 -5.19 7.46
CA MET A 56 4.65 -4.09 7.45
C MET A 56 3.58 -4.36 6.40
N ILE A 57 2.33 -4.23 6.80
CA ILE A 57 1.14 -4.34 5.95
C ILE A 57 0.39 -3.01 5.99
N VAL A 58 0.09 -2.43 4.84
CA VAL A 58 -0.80 -1.26 4.70
C VAL A 58 -2.12 -1.75 4.13
N MET A 59 -3.21 -1.51 4.84
CA MET A 59 -4.54 -2.00 4.46
C MET A 59 -5.24 -1.04 3.48
N PRO A 60 -5.97 -1.57 2.48
CA PRO A 60 -6.84 -0.76 1.64
C PRO A 60 -7.95 -0.10 2.47
N ALA A 61 -8.71 0.80 1.84
CA ALA A 61 -9.95 1.27 2.44
C ALA A 61 -10.94 0.10 2.61
N PHE A 62 -11.60 0.06 3.76
CA PHE A 62 -12.75 -0.83 3.96
C PHE A 62 -13.98 -0.33 3.20
N SER A 63 -14.14 0.99 3.09
CA SER A 63 -15.28 1.61 2.40
C SER A 63 -15.00 1.75 0.90
N PRO A 64 -15.90 1.26 0.02
CA PRO A 64 -15.82 1.51 -1.42
C PRO A 64 -15.90 2.99 -1.81
N LEU A 65 -16.40 3.85 -0.90
CA LEU A 65 -16.51 5.29 -1.15
C LEU A 65 -15.20 6.05 -0.91
N ALA A 66 -14.20 5.42 -0.27
CA ALA A 66 -12.91 6.04 -0.02
C ALA A 66 -11.98 5.80 -1.21
N GLY A 67 -11.47 6.88 -1.81
CA GLY A 67 -10.63 6.79 -3.02
C GLY A 67 -9.24 6.17 -2.80
N GLY A 68 -8.71 6.28 -1.59
CA GLY A 68 -7.39 5.78 -1.23
C GLY A 68 -6.23 6.55 -1.89
N MET A 69 -5.00 6.16 -1.55
CA MET A 69 -3.77 6.72 -2.13
C MET A 69 -3.33 5.95 -3.37
N GLU A 70 -3.07 6.64 -4.48
CA GLU A 70 -2.57 6.06 -5.74
C GLU A 70 -1.08 5.70 -5.64
N VAL A 71 -0.75 4.63 -4.91
CA VAL A 71 0.62 4.34 -4.42
C VAL A 71 1.66 4.08 -5.53
N ASN A 72 1.23 3.69 -6.71
CA ASN A 72 2.09 3.53 -7.89
C ASN A 72 2.25 4.82 -8.70
N LEU A 73 1.56 5.90 -8.36
CA LEU A 73 1.76 7.24 -8.93
C LEU A 73 2.29 8.25 -7.89
N ALA A 74 2.13 7.94 -6.60
CA ALA A 74 2.55 8.77 -5.49
C ALA A 74 4.08 8.85 -5.33
N CYS A 75 4.57 10.05 -5.05
CA CYS A 75 5.89 10.33 -4.52
C CYS A 75 5.90 10.21 -2.98
N LYS A 76 7.09 10.30 -2.39
CA LYS A 76 7.28 10.09 -0.95
C LYS A 76 6.53 11.15 -0.12
N GLU A 77 6.42 12.35 -0.66
CA GLU A 77 5.82 13.52 -0.03
C GLU A 77 4.29 13.45 0.02
N ASP A 78 3.69 12.67 -0.89
CA ASP A 78 2.23 12.52 -1.01
C ASP A 78 1.65 11.69 0.14
N PHE A 79 2.43 10.76 0.71
CA PHE A 79 1.97 9.88 1.78
C PHE A 79 1.53 10.69 3.01
N LEU A 80 0.34 10.41 3.53
CA LEU A 80 -0.17 11.07 4.74
C LEU A 80 0.47 10.50 6.00
N SER A 81 0.75 9.19 6.00
CA SER A 81 1.41 8.54 7.13
C SER A 81 2.87 9.01 7.27
N PRO A 82 3.27 9.62 8.40
CA PRO A 82 4.68 9.96 8.65
C PRO A 82 5.57 8.71 8.70
N MET A 83 5.00 7.54 9.03
CA MET A 83 5.72 6.27 8.96
C MET A 83 6.04 5.90 7.51
N LEU A 84 5.06 6.00 6.60
CA LEU A 84 5.28 5.67 5.20
C LEU A 84 6.26 6.63 4.52
N ARG A 85 6.35 7.89 4.98
CA ARG A 85 7.41 8.82 4.59
C ARG A 85 8.81 8.42 5.06
N ARG A 86 8.97 7.45 5.95
CA ARG A 86 10.29 7.00 6.43
C ARG A 86 10.73 5.67 5.84
N VAL A 87 9.83 4.97 5.16
CA VAL A 87 10.10 3.65 4.59
C VAL A 87 10.25 3.72 3.07
N ASP A 88 10.95 2.75 2.50
CA ASP A 88 11.07 2.62 1.05
C ASP A 88 9.82 1.88 0.51
N VAL A 89 8.71 2.61 0.36
CA VAL A 89 7.44 2.07 -0.16
C VAL A 89 7.61 1.44 -1.55
N GLY A 90 8.59 1.91 -2.33
CA GLY A 90 8.92 1.35 -3.64
C GLY A 90 9.37 -0.13 -3.60
N LYS A 91 9.91 -0.61 -2.46
CA LYS A 91 10.27 -2.03 -2.26
C LYS A 91 9.10 -2.89 -1.79
N MET A 92 7.94 -2.31 -1.52
CA MET A 92 6.77 -3.07 -1.09
C MET A 92 6.09 -3.71 -2.29
N VAL A 93 5.56 -4.91 -2.09
CA VAL A 93 4.75 -5.66 -3.04
C VAL A 93 3.29 -5.26 -2.87
N ALA A 94 2.61 -4.99 -3.96
CA ALA A 94 1.19 -4.64 -3.94
C ALA A 94 0.30 -5.86 -4.24
N TYR A 95 -0.82 -5.94 -3.53
CA TYR A 95 -1.81 -6.99 -3.67
C TYR A 95 -3.17 -6.32 -3.91
N GLY A 96 -3.57 -6.25 -5.18
CA GLY A 96 -4.86 -5.70 -5.57
C GLY A 96 -6.00 -6.60 -5.11
N VAL A 97 -7.11 -6.00 -4.72
CA VAL A 97 -8.32 -6.67 -4.23
C VAL A 97 -9.42 -6.44 -5.26
N ASP A 98 -9.79 -7.50 -5.96
CA ASP A 98 -10.89 -7.49 -6.92
C ASP A 98 -12.01 -8.45 -6.45
N PRO A 99 -13.29 -8.03 -6.47
CA PRO A 99 -14.40 -8.89 -6.03
C PRO A 99 -14.57 -10.18 -6.86
N GLU A 100 -14.20 -10.17 -8.14
CA GLU A 100 -14.40 -11.29 -9.07
C GLU A 100 -13.12 -12.12 -9.21
N ALA A 101 -11.98 -11.46 -9.42
CA ALA A 101 -10.68 -12.11 -9.62
C ALA A 101 -9.95 -12.45 -8.30
N GLY A 102 -10.42 -11.94 -7.16
CA GLY A 102 -9.81 -12.15 -5.86
C GLY A 102 -8.55 -11.31 -5.64
N ILE A 103 -7.51 -11.91 -5.06
CA ILE A 103 -6.25 -11.21 -4.76
C ILE A 103 -5.29 -11.27 -5.94
N LEU A 104 -4.99 -10.12 -6.52
CA LEU A 104 -4.06 -9.95 -7.63
C LEU A 104 -2.69 -9.53 -7.09
N LYS A 105 -1.67 -10.38 -7.23
CA LYS A 105 -0.30 -10.06 -6.82
C LYS A 105 0.43 -9.30 -7.92
N PHE A 106 0.91 -8.10 -7.61
CA PHE A 106 1.73 -7.27 -8.49
C PHE A 106 3.23 -7.38 -8.12
N PRO A 107 4.15 -6.89 -8.97
CA PRO A 107 5.55 -6.69 -8.61
C PRO A 107 5.73 -5.69 -7.46
N GLU A 108 6.99 -5.48 -7.06
CA GLU A 108 7.37 -4.35 -6.21
C GLU A 108 6.90 -3.03 -6.84
N LEU A 109 6.40 -2.10 -6.03
CA LEU A 109 5.85 -0.84 -6.51
C LEU A 109 6.80 -0.05 -7.41
N ARG A 110 8.12 -0.11 -7.14
CA ARG A 110 9.13 0.54 -7.98
C ARG A 110 9.12 0.02 -9.42
N LYS A 111 9.00 -1.29 -9.61
CA LYS A 111 8.92 -1.91 -10.93
C LYS A 111 7.55 -1.70 -11.57
N TRP A 112 6.51 -1.66 -10.73
CA TRP A 112 5.15 -1.43 -11.20
C TRP A 112 4.95 -0.02 -11.77
N ARG A 113 5.60 1.00 -11.18
CA ARG A 113 5.61 2.39 -11.66
C ARG A 113 5.97 2.49 -13.15
N ASP A 114 6.91 1.69 -13.62
CA ASP A 114 7.42 1.75 -14.99
C ASP A 114 6.40 1.29 -16.05
N VAL A 115 5.42 0.47 -15.65
CA VAL A 115 4.47 -0.18 -16.57
C VAL A 115 3.01 0.19 -16.32
N SER A 116 2.68 0.72 -15.14
CA SER A 116 1.29 0.86 -14.68
C SER A 116 0.36 1.74 -15.52
N LEU A 117 0.93 2.61 -16.39
CA LEU A 117 0.19 3.48 -17.31
C LEU A 117 0.40 3.11 -18.79
N ARG A 118 0.84 1.88 -19.06
CA ARG A 118 1.18 1.38 -20.41
C ARG A 118 0.64 -0.04 -20.65
N LEU A 119 -0.45 -0.39 -19.97
CA LEU A 119 -1.14 -1.66 -20.16
C LEU A 119 -1.84 -1.72 -21.53
#